data_AF-A0A9D8C906-F1
#
_entry.id   AF-A0A9D8C906-F1
#
_cell.length_a   1.000
_cell.length_b   1.000
_cell.length_c   1.000
_cell.angle_alpha   90.00
_cell.angle_beta   90.00
_cell.angle_gamma   90.00
#
_symmetry.space_group_name_H-M   'P 1'
#
loop_
_entity.id
_entity.type
_entity.pdbx_description
1 polymer ?
#
loop_
_entity_poly.entity_id
_entity_poly.type
_entity_poly.pdbx_seq_one_letter_code
_entity_poly.pdbx_strand_id
1 'polypeptide(L)'
;MAFIAITRMLSPLKDYAQKFEAVMTLDDELNPEVVEILDPLVGEFLRTSAVSEQLLQGLTTLADKLHRIADLATGTGTPPANLPPTAQRLASWLVSRPMPNAQAALQSRLVAEINAGQSLTGGPPAGELKAVLKLRKRLTVNGQLLGGSVAEAAFDRRCSRLLNPESIDKIIGPTSTIAQELEAVLPLLDEPIGERSREFIVRMVDQMVQACQSPQRLVGENTPPPQRLKMLARFHKRIRKAELIGAIKTRILRTVETFHADTLKTTDPLGRIEQQGGGNTEKALALIDLCRSGMLIPGEYLDKTRKAAESRLKSPDFMPAYLAAAQDPSQRAERIQALKTMLIEAGLGGG
;
A
#
# COMPACT_ATOMS: atom_id res chain seq x y z
N MET A 1 -13.63 -49.70 -18.00
CA MET A 1 -13.90 -49.35 -19.41
C MET A 1 -13.36 -47.96 -19.78
N ALA A 2 -13.61 -46.92 -18.98
CA ALA A 2 -13.14 -45.54 -19.26
C ALA A 2 -11.62 -45.41 -19.46
N PHE A 3 -10.80 -46.02 -18.59
CA PHE A 3 -9.34 -45.96 -18.70
C PHE A 3 -8.82 -46.48 -20.06
N ILE A 4 -9.30 -47.64 -20.51
CA ILE A 4 -8.91 -48.25 -21.79
C ILE A 4 -9.28 -47.36 -22.98
N ALA A 5 -10.45 -46.72 -22.92
CA ALA A 5 -10.89 -45.78 -23.96
C ALA A 5 -10.00 -44.53 -24.02
N ILE A 6 -9.66 -43.95 -22.86
CA ILE A 6 -8.75 -42.79 -22.77
C ILE A 6 -7.35 -43.17 -23.28
N THR A 7 -6.80 -44.32 -22.89
CA THR A 7 -5.49 -44.77 -23.38
C THR A 7 -5.48 -44.96 -24.89
N ARG A 8 -6.54 -45.55 -25.46
CA ARG A 8 -6.66 -45.74 -26.92
C ARG A 8 -6.77 -44.42 -27.68
N MET A 9 -7.47 -43.43 -27.12
CA MET A 9 -7.57 -42.09 -27.66
C MET A 9 -6.22 -41.35 -27.67
N LEU A 10 -5.41 -41.53 -26.62
CA LEU A 10 -4.14 -40.81 -26.45
C LEU A 10 -2.93 -41.50 -27.10
N SER A 11 -3.00 -42.82 -27.32
CA SER A 11 -1.93 -43.61 -27.94
C SER A 11 -1.41 -43.09 -29.30
N PRO A 12 -2.23 -42.57 -30.23
CA PRO A 12 -1.73 -42.07 -31.51
C PRO A 12 -1.05 -40.68 -31.42
N LEU A 13 -1.23 -39.96 -30.30
CA LEU A 13 -0.72 -38.60 -30.14
C LEU A 13 0.70 -38.61 -29.58
N LYS A 14 1.59 -37.83 -30.19
CA LYS A 14 3.02 -37.83 -29.85
C LYS A 14 3.39 -36.79 -28.80
N ASP A 15 2.70 -35.64 -28.80
CA ASP A 15 2.99 -34.53 -27.90
C ASP A 15 1.96 -34.42 -26.76
N TYR A 16 2.41 -33.98 -25.59
CA TYR A 16 1.62 -33.72 -24.41
C TYR A 16 0.59 -32.60 -24.64
N ALA A 17 0.89 -31.59 -25.46
CA ALA A 17 -0.07 -30.55 -25.83
C ALA A 17 -1.28 -31.14 -26.58
N GLN A 18 -1.02 -31.99 -27.59
CA GLN A 18 -2.07 -32.67 -28.36
C GLN A 18 -2.90 -33.60 -27.47
N LYS A 19 -2.25 -34.33 -26.56
CA LYS A 19 -2.93 -35.19 -25.59
C LYS A 19 -3.83 -34.40 -24.65
N PHE A 20 -3.35 -33.24 -24.18
CA PHE A 20 -4.14 -32.34 -23.34
C PHE A 20 -5.36 -31.82 -24.10
N GLU A 21 -5.20 -31.35 -25.35
CA GLU A 21 -6.33 -30.93 -26.18
C GLU A 21 -7.37 -32.05 -26.36
N ALA A 22 -6.93 -33.27 -26.67
CA ALA A 22 -7.82 -34.41 -26.83
C ALA A 22 -8.54 -34.81 -25.53
N VAL A 23 -7.95 -34.57 -24.37
CA VAL A 23 -8.67 -34.73 -23.09
C VAL A 23 -9.67 -33.59 -22.89
N MET A 24 -9.31 -32.35 -23.24
CA MET A 24 -10.21 -31.20 -23.11
C MET A 24 -11.38 -31.24 -24.09
N THR A 25 -11.37 -32.08 -25.13
CA THR A 25 -12.52 -32.26 -26.04
C THR A 25 -13.62 -33.16 -25.47
N LEU A 26 -13.34 -33.90 -24.40
CA LEU A 26 -14.33 -34.72 -23.71
C LEU A 26 -15.48 -33.85 -23.17
N ASP A 27 -16.65 -34.47 -23.00
CA ASP A 27 -17.90 -33.79 -22.62
C ASP A 27 -17.79 -33.07 -21.25
N ASP A 28 -18.63 -32.08 -21.03
CA ASP A 28 -18.75 -31.36 -19.76
C ASP A 28 -19.62 -32.11 -18.74
N GLU A 29 -20.24 -33.22 -19.12
CA GLU A 29 -20.96 -34.15 -18.22
C GLU A 29 -20.17 -35.45 -17.99
N LEU A 30 -18.97 -35.35 -17.39
CA LEU A 30 -18.17 -36.54 -17.04
C LEU A 30 -18.65 -37.18 -15.75
N ASN A 31 -18.81 -38.50 -15.78
CA ASN A 31 -19.05 -39.29 -14.57
C ASN A 31 -17.89 -39.14 -13.56
N PRO A 32 -18.15 -39.15 -12.24
CA PRO A 32 -17.12 -39.00 -11.21
C PRO A 32 -15.93 -39.96 -11.36
N GLU A 33 -16.18 -41.23 -11.74
CA GLU A 33 -15.13 -42.22 -11.99
C GLU A 33 -14.16 -41.81 -13.11
N VAL A 34 -14.65 -41.07 -14.11
CA VAL A 34 -13.82 -40.56 -15.21
C VAL A 34 -12.98 -39.38 -14.72
N VAL A 35 -13.54 -38.54 -13.85
CA VAL A 35 -12.82 -37.40 -13.23
C VAL A 35 -11.65 -37.89 -12.39
N GLU A 36 -11.84 -38.96 -11.60
CA GLU A 36 -10.76 -39.56 -10.80
C GLU A 36 -9.59 -40.07 -11.64
N ILE A 37 -9.87 -40.56 -12.86
CA ILE A 37 -8.84 -41.00 -13.80
C ILE A 37 -8.18 -39.80 -14.50
N LEU A 38 -8.97 -38.78 -14.85
CA LEU A 38 -8.49 -37.62 -15.60
C LEU A 38 -7.72 -36.64 -14.74
N ASP A 39 -8.04 -36.47 -13.46
CA ASP A 39 -7.39 -35.48 -12.61
C ASP A 39 -5.86 -35.69 -12.49
N PRO A 40 -5.33 -36.89 -12.17
CA PRO A 40 -3.89 -37.14 -12.20
C PRO A 40 -3.26 -36.90 -13.57
N LEU A 41 -3.96 -37.26 -14.64
CA LEU A 41 -3.47 -37.11 -16.02
C LEU A 41 -3.39 -35.64 -16.44
N VAL A 42 -4.44 -34.87 -16.16
CA VAL A 42 -4.49 -33.42 -16.38
C VAL A 42 -3.42 -32.74 -15.52
N GLY A 43 -3.26 -33.16 -14.26
CA GLY A 43 -2.17 -32.70 -13.40
C GLY A 43 -0.79 -32.91 -14.01
N GLU A 44 -0.53 -34.08 -14.61
CA GLU A 44 0.74 -34.35 -15.29
C GLU A 44 0.94 -33.48 -16.54
N PHE A 45 -0.11 -33.31 -17.34
CA PHE A 45 -0.06 -32.44 -18.52
C PHE A 45 0.28 -31.00 -18.14
N LEU A 46 -0.34 -30.47 -17.08
CA LEU A 46 -0.11 -29.10 -16.59
C LEU A 46 1.31 -28.87 -16.06
N ARG A 47 2.05 -29.92 -15.67
CA ARG A 47 3.47 -29.80 -15.29
C ARG A 47 4.39 -29.56 -16.49
N THR A 48 3.92 -29.87 -17.70
CA THR A 48 4.71 -29.75 -18.93
C THR A 48 4.73 -28.31 -19.43
N SER A 49 5.89 -27.85 -19.94
CA SER A 49 6.03 -26.50 -20.51
C SER A 49 5.13 -26.27 -21.72
N ALA A 50 5.00 -27.25 -22.62
CA ALA A 50 4.19 -27.15 -23.84
C ALA A 50 2.71 -26.84 -23.56
N VAL A 51 2.10 -27.56 -22.61
CA VAL A 51 0.69 -27.35 -22.20
C VAL A 51 0.54 -25.98 -21.52
N SER A 52 1.52 -25.60 -20.69
CA SER A 52 1.50 -24.29 -20.03
C SER A 52 1.58 -23.16 -21.05
N GLU A 53 2.47 -23.25 -22.03
CA GLU A 53 2.59 -22.25 -23.09
C GLU A 53 1.31 -22.14 -23.90
N GLN A 54 0.64 -23.26 -24.18
CA GLN A 54 -0.65 -23.28 -24.84
C GLN A 54 -1.75 -22.56 -24.04
N LEU A 55 -1.84 -22.82 -22.73
CA LEU A 55 -2.81 -22.15 -21.85
C LEU A 55 -2.54 -20.65 -21.68
N LEU A 56 -1.31 -20.22 -21.92
CA LEU A 56 -0.82 -18.86 -21.70
C LEU A 56 -0.63 -18.07 -23.00
N GLN A 57 -1.07 -18.62 -24.13
CA GLN A 57 -0.95 -17.95 -25.44
C GLN A 57 -1.59 -16.56 -25.42
N GLY A 58 -0.95 -15.62 -26.12
CA GLY A 58 -1.41 -14.22 -26.22
C GLY A 58 -1.02 -13.32 -25.03
N LEU A 59 -0.41 -13.86 -23.97
CA LEU A 59 0.08 -13.07 -22.84
C LEU A 59 1.56 -12.71 -23.00
N THR A 60 1.86 -11.42 -22.92
CA THR A 60 3.21 -10.88 -23.15
C THR A 60 4.06 -10.86 -21.89
N THR A 61 3.48 -10.52 -20.73
CA THR A 61 4.22 -10.39 -19.47
C THR A 61 4.09 -11.65 -18.61
N LEU A 62 5.13 -11.96 -17.83
CA LEU A 62 5.07 -13.04 -16.84
C LEU A 62 4.05 -12.71 -15.74
N ALA A 63 3.83 -11.44 -15.40
CA ALA A 63 2.77 -11.02 -14.50
C ALA A 63 1.39 -11.49 -14.96
N ASP A 64 1.05 -11.27 -16.23
CA ASP A 64 -0.23 -11.66 -16.80
C ASP A 64 -0.36 -13.18 -16.83
N LYS A 65 0.73 -13.88 -17.16
CA LYS A 65 0.78 -15.35 -17.13
C LYS A 65 0.53 -15.90 -15.73
N LEU A 66 1.13 -15.31 -14.69
CA LEU A 66 0.90 -15.76 -13.31
C LEU A 66 -0.50 -15.41 -12.80
N HIS A 67 -1.03 -14.26 -13.19
CA HIS A 67 -2.43 -13.93 -12.94
C HIS A 67 -3.38 -14.93 -13.58
N ARG A 68 -3.07 -15.39 -14.80
CA ARG A 68 -3.84 -16.42 -15.50
C ARG A 68 -3.78 -17.77 -14.80
N ILE A 69 -2.59 -18.21 -14.37
CA ILE A 69 -2.43 -19.47 -13.61
C ILE A 69 -3.18 -19.36 -12.28
N ALA A 70 -3.12 -18.21 -11.61
CA ALA A 70 -3.85 -17.97 -10.37
C ALA A 70 -5.37 -18.15 -10.56
N ASP A 71 -5.93 -17.59 -11.63
CA ASP A 71 -7.36 -17.71 -11.94
C ASP A 71 -7.80 -19.16 -12.17
N LEU A 72 -6.95 -19.93 -12.85
CA LEU A 72 -7.20 -21.36 -13.04
C LEU A 72 -7.06 -22.12 -11.71
N ALA A 73 -6.03 -21.82 -10.92
CA ALA A 73 -5.73 -22.55 -9.69
C ALA A 73 -6.75 -22.33 -8.57
N THR A 74 -7.37 -21.14 -8.49
CA THR A 74 -8.39 -20.88 -7.46
C THR A 74 -9.74 -21.48 -7.81
N GLY A 75 -10.06 -21.64 -9.10
CA GLY A 75 -11.40 -22.06 -9.53
C GLY A 75 -12.50 -21.09 -9.07
N THR A 76 -12.15 -19.89 -8.60
CA THR A 76 -13.11 -18.92 -8.07
C THR A 76 -13.43 -17.89 -9.15
N GLY A 77 -14.39 -18.21 -10.00
CA GLY A 77 -14.99 -17.22 -10.92
C GLY A 77 -15.28 -17.76 -12.30
N THR A 78 -16.11 -17.00 -13.02
CA THR A 78 -16.36 -17.23 -14.44
C THR A 78 -15.04 -17.03 -15.21
N PRO A 79 -14.60 -17.99 -16.03
CA PRO A 79 -13.40 -17.82 -16.84
C PRO A 79 -13.48 -16.53 -17.67
N PRO A 80 -12.43 -15.69 -17.67
CA PRO A 80 -12.40 -14.51 -18.54
C PRO A 80 -12.62 -14.91 -20.01
N ALA A 81 -13.50 -14.19 -20.71
CA ALA A 81 -13.89 -14.52 -22.08
C ALA A 81 -12.73 -14.54 -23.09
N ASN A 82 -11.59 -13.92 -22.73
CA ASN A 82 -10.38 -13.86 -23.56
C ASN A 82 -9.43 -15.06 -23.38
N LEU A 83 -9.84 -16.10 -22.65
CA LEU A 83 -9.08 -17.33 -22.51
C LEU A 83 -9.09 -18.14 -23.82
N PRO A 84 -8.00 -18.87 -24.15
CA PRO A 84 -8.05 -19.91 -25.16
C PRO A 84 -9.16 -20.94 -24.83
N PRO A 85 -9.83 -21.55 -25.82
CA PRO A 85 -10.94 -22.48 -25.58
C PRO A 85 -10.59 -23.63 -24.63
N THR A 86 -9.37 -24.17 -24.71
CA THR A 86 -8.88 -25.23 -23.82
C THR A 86 -8.75 -24.76 -22.38
N ALA A 87 -8.32 -23.51 -22.16
CA ALA A 87 -8.21 -22.92 -20.84
C ALA A 87 -9.59 -22.56 -20.25
N GLN A 88 -10.56 -22.18 -21.07
CA GLN A 88 -11.96 -21.99 -20.65
C GLN A 88 -12.57 -23.29 -20.15
N ARG A 89 -12.37 -24.39 -20.89
CA ARG A 89 -12.83 -25.72 -20.48
C ARG A 89 -12.17 -26.19 -19.20
N LEU A 90 -10.84 -26.07 -19.09
CA LEU A 90 -10.13 -26.39 -17.86
C LEU A 90 -10.69 -25.60 -16.67
N ALA A 91 -10.90 -24.29 -16.82
CA ALA A 91 -11.51 -23.47 -15.78
C ALA A 91 -12.90 -23.98 -15.38
N SER A 92 -13.75 -24.29 -16.37
CA SER A 92 -15.08 -24.88 -16.14
C SER A 92 -15.00 -26.18 -15.34
N TRP A 93 -14.08 -27.08 -15.69
CA TRP A 93 -13.88 -28.34 -14.98
C TRP A 93 -13.39 -28.13 -13.55
N LEU A 94 -12.45 -27.20 -13.32
CA LEU A 94 -11.93 -26.89 -11.98
C LEU A 94 -12.97 -26.23 -11.06
N VAL A 95 -13.95 -25.51 -11.63
CA VAL A 95 -15.08 -24.91 -10.90
C VAL A 95 -16.14 -25.96 -10.57
N SER A 96 -16.48 -26.80 -11.54
CA SER A 96 -17.60 -27.74 -11.43
C SER A 96 -17.24 -29.05 -10.71
N ARG A 97 -15.94 -29.36 -10.56
CA ARG A 97 -15.48 -30.68 -10.10
C ARG A 97 -14.24 -30.59 -9.21
N PRO A 98 -14.10 -31.47 -8.20
CA PRO A 98 -12.87 -31.57 -7.43
C PRO A 98 -11.77 -32.21 -8.28
N MET A 99 -10.74 -31.43 -8.63
CA MET A 99 -9.56 -31.89 -9.37
C MET A 99 -8.27 -31.50 -8.62
N PRO A 100 -7.99 -32.13 -7.46
CA PRO A 100 -6.88 -31.73 -6.59
C PRO A 100 -5.50 -31.87 -7.25
N ASN A 101 -5.28 -32.85 -8.13
CA ASN A 101 -3.98 -33.01 -8.80
C ASN A 101 -3.73 -31.91 -9.83
N ALA A 102 -4.75 -31.54 -10.61
CA ALA A 102 -4.68 -30.42 -11.53
C ALA A 102 -4.45 -29.08 -10.79
N GLN A 103 -5.17 -28.85 -9.70
CA GLN A 103 -4.95 -27.67 -8.85
C GLN A 103 -3.54 -27.64 -8.25
N ALA A 104 -3.05 -28.76 -7.72
CA ALA A 104 -1.69 -28.86 -7.17
C ALA A 104 -0.60 -28.61 -8.22
N ALA A 105 -0.80 -29.07 -9.46
CA ALA A 105 0.11 -28.80 -10.57
C ALA A 105 0.18 -27.30 -10.91
N LEU A 106 -0.97 -26.63 -11.00
CA LEU A 106 -1.03 -25.18 -11.22
C LEU A 106 -0.38 -24.39 -10.09
N GLN A 107 -0.64 -24.76 -8.84
CA GLN A 107 -0.02 -24.12 -7.67
C GLN A 107 1.49 -24.31 -7.64
N SER A 108 1.96 -25.53 -7.91
CA SER A 108 3.40 -25.82 -7.97
C SER A 108 4.09 -25.02 -9.07
N ARG A 109 3.43 -24.88 -10.23
CA ARG A 109 3.94 -24.06 -11.33
C ARG A 109 4.01 -22.58 -10.96
N LEU A 110 2.95 -22.05 -10.36
CA LEU A 110 2.90 -20.68 -9.86
C LEU A 110 4.07 -20.39 -8.92
N VAL A 111 4.35 -21.27 -7.96
CA VAL A 111 5.47 -21.13 -7.01
C VAL A 111 6.83 -21.21 -7.71
N ALA A 112 6.99 -22.09 -8.70
CA ALA A 112 8.22 -22.20 -9.49
C ALA A 112 8.52 -20.90 -10.25
N GLU A 113 7.50 -20.32 -10.90
CA GLU A 113 7.62 -19.08 -11.68
C GLU A 113 7.80 -17.83 -10.79
N ILE A 114 7.20 -17.80 -9.59
CA ILE A 114 7.47 -16.74 -8.61
C ILE A 114 8.93 -16.78 -8.17
N ASN A 115 9.47 -17.99 -7.92
CA ASN A 115 10.88 -18.18 -7.57
C ASN A 115 11.84 -17.88 -8.73
N ALA A 116 11.40 -18.05 -9.97
CA ALA A 116 12.20 -17.78 -11.15
C ALA A 116 12.75 -16.34 -11.13
N GLY A 117 13.96 -16.18 -11.69
CA GLY A 117 14.65 -14.89 -11.74
C GLY A 117 14.15 -13.95 -12.84
N GLN A 118 13.18 -14.38 -13.65
CA GLN A 118 12.66 -13.60 -14.77
C GLN A 118 11.79 -12.45 -14.28
N SER A 119 11.91 -11.27 -14.90
CA SER A 119 11.07 -10.12 -14.60
C SER A 119 9.59 -10.40 -14.92
N LEU A 120 8.70 -10.02 -14.01
CA LEU A 120 7.25 -10.07 -14.16
C LEU A 120 6.77 -9.12 -15.26
N THR A 121 7.30 -7.91 -15.27
CA THR A 121 6.78 -6.81 -16.11
C THR A 121 7.72 -6.43 -17.25
N GLY A 122 9.00 -6.78 -17.17
CA GLY A 122 10.06 -6.27 -18.05
C GLY A 122 10.38 -4.78 -17.84
N GLY A 123 9.79 -4.15 -16.81
CA GLY A 123 9.84 -2.71 -16.55
C GLY A 123 10.76 -2.33 -15.38
N PRO A 124 10.65 -1.08 -14.88
CA PRO A 124 11.48 -0.60 -13.78
C PRO A 124 11.18 -1.32 -12.45
N PRO A 125 12.12 -1.35 -11.49
CA PRO A 125 11.97 -2.07 -10.22
C PRO A 125 10.71 -1.70 -9.42
N ALA A 126 10.29 -0.44 -9.47
CA ALA A 126 9.05 0.02 -8.80
C ALA A 126 7.79 -0.67 -9.38
N GLY A 127 7.73 -0.79 -10.71
CA GLY A 127 6.63 -1.49 -11.40
C GLY A 127 6.66 -2.98 -11.12
N GLU A 128 7.85 -3.57 -11.10
CA GLU A 128 8.09 -4.97 -10.77
C GLU A 128 7.64 -5.30 -9.33
N LEU A 129 8.06 -4.51 -8.34
CA LEU A 129 7.64 -4.67 -6.94
C LEU A 129 6.13 -4.56 -6.78
N LYS A 130 5.51 -3.56 -7.43
CA LYS A 130 4.05 -3.39 -7.42
C LYS A 130 3.33 -4.60 -8.03
N ALA A 131 3.87 -5.19 -9.10
CA ALA A 131 3.33 -6.39 -9.71
C ALA A 131 3.42 -7.60 -8.76
N VAL A 132 4.56 -7.78 -8.08
CA VAL A 132 4.76 -8.84 -7.08
C VAL A 132 3.75 -8.69 -5.93
N LEU A 133 3.61 -7.50 -5.36
CA LEU A 133 2.68 -7.24 -4.26
C LEU A 133 1.22 -7.43 -4.67
N LYS A 134 0.84 -7.00 -5.89
CA LYS A 134 -0.49 -7.23 -6.45
C LYS A 134 -0.78 -8.73 -6.62
N LEU A 135 0.20 -9.48 -7.13
CA LEU A 135 0.08 -10.93 -7.27
C LEU A 135 -0.06 -11.62 -5.92
N ARG A 136 0.76 -11.26 -4.91
CA ARG A 136 0.65 -11.78 -3.55
C ARG A 136 -0.74 -11.56 -2.97
N LYS A 137 -1.25 -10.31 -3.01
CA LYS A 137 -2.59 -9.96 -2.51
C LYS A 137 -3.69 -10.79 -3.17
N ARG A 138 -3.60 -11.02 -4.49
CA ARG A 138 -4.58 -11.83 -5.24
C ARG A 138 -4.55 -13.31 -4.86
N LEU A 139 -3.36 -13.84 -4.56
CA LEU A 139 -3.17 -15.23 -4.18
C LEU A 139 -3.45 -15.49 -2.70
N THR A 140 -3.68 -14.45 -1.90
CA THR A 140 -4.09 -14.59 -0.51
C THR A 140 -5.60 -14.78 -0.44
N VAL A 141 -6.02 -16.00 -0.08
CA VAL A 141 -7.43 -16.39 0.10
C VAL A 141 -7.64 -16.69 1.58
N ASN A 142 -8.64 -16.07 2.21
CA ASN A 142 -8.92 -16.24 3.65
C ASN A 142 -7.70 -16.02 4.56
N GLY A 143 -6.81 -15.08 4.18
CA GLY A 143 -5.60 -14.77 4.94
C GLY A 143 -4.44 -15.75 4.73
N GLN A 144 -4.60 -16.79 3.93
CA GLN A 144 -3.54 -17.74 3.59
C GLN A 144 -3.15 -17.63 2.12
N LEU A 145 -1.86 -17.71 1.84
CA LEU A 145 -1.37 -17.69 0.47
C LEU A 145 -1.57 -19.07 -0.17
N LEU A 146 -2.09 -19.10 -1.41
CA LEU A 146 -2.14 -20.32 -2.20
C LEU A 146 -0.72 -20.88 -2.41
N GLY A 147 -0.55 -22.17 -2.11
CA GLY A 147 0.77 -22.82 -2.04
C GLY A 147 1.46 -22.72 -0.66
N GLY A 148 0.80 -22.13 0.33
CA GLY A 148 1.23 -22.13 1.73
C GLY A 148 2.60 -21.49 1.97
N SER A 149 3.34 -22.01 2.95
CA SER A 149 4.64 -21.48 3.37
C SER A 149 5.71 -21.48 2.27
N VAL A 150 5.62 -22.40 1.31
CA VAL A 150 6.56 -22.45 0.17
C VAL A 150 6.36 -21.24 -0.74
N ALA A 151 5.11 -20.87 -1.00
CA ALA A 151 4.78 -19.67 -1.77
C ALA A 151 5.17 -18.39 -1.01
N GLU A 152 4.96 -18.35 0.31
CA GLU A 152 5.38 -17.21 1.15
C GLU A 152 6.89 -16.99 1.07
N ALA A 153 7.68 -18.05 1.25
CA ALA A 153 9.13 -17.99 1.12
C ALA A 153 9.58 -17.55 -0.28
N ALA A 154 8.85 -17.95 -1.33
CA ALA A 154 9.13 -17.52 -2.70
C ALA A 154 8.91 -16.02 -2.90
N PHE A 155 7.80 -15.48 -2.38
CA PHE A 155 7.52 -14.04 -2.42
C PHE A 155 8.56 -13.25 -1.62
N ASP A 156 8.89 -13.67 -0.41
CA ASP A 156 9.84 -12.96 0.44
C ASP A 156 11.25 -12.94 -0.17
N ARG A 157 11.69 -14.05 -0.78
CA ARG A 157 12.93 -14.11 -1.56
C ARG A 157 12.89 -13.16 -2.76
N ARG A 158 11.78 -13.13 -3.48
CA ARG A 158 11.62 -12.25 -4.65
C ARG A 158 11.64 -10.77 -4.24
N CYS A 159 10.89 -10.39 -3.21
CA CYS A 159 10.91 -9.05 -2.63
C CYS A 159 12.33 -8.66 -2.17
N SER A 160 13.06 -9.57 -1.52
CA SER A 160 14.46 -9.34 -1.11
C SER A 160 15.39 -9.06 -2.30
N ARG A 161 15.19 -9.71 -3.44
CA ARG A 161 15.98 -9.42 -4.66
C ARG A 161 15.66 -8.04 -5.25
N LEU A 162 14.39 -7.63 -5.17
CA LEU A 162 13.91 -6.34 -5.71
C LEU A 162 14.18 -5.16 -4.77
N LEU A 163 14.32 -5.38 -3.47
CA LEU A 163 14.58 -4.36 -2.46
C LEU A 163 16.06 -4.36 -2.08
N ASN A 164 16.87 -3.87 -3.01
CA ASN A 164 18.30 -3.62 -2.83
C ASN A 164 18.59 -2.11 -3.00
N PRO A 165 19.79 -1.62 -2.60
CA PRO A 165 20.10 -0.18 -2.65
C PRO A 165 19.80 0.47 -4.02
N GLU A 166 20.28 -0.12 -5.11
CA GLU A 166 20.07 0.42 -6.47
C GLU A 166 18.60 0.51 -6.87
N SER A 167 17.79 -0.47 -6.47
CA SER A 167 16.37 -0.52 -6.80
C SER A 167 15.58 0.47 -5.95
N ILE A 168 15.99 0.68 -4.70
CA ILE A 168 15.43 1.72 -3.85
C ILE A 168 15.78 3.10 -4.38
N ASP A 169 17.02 3.35 -4.80
CA ASP A 169 17.40 4.63 -5.39
C ASP A 169 16.52 4.96 -6.61
N LYS A 170 16.19 3.94 -7.42
CA LYS A 170 15.23 4.07 -8.53
C LYS A 170 13.79 4.30 -8.07
N ILE A 171 13.37 3.75 -6.94
CA ILE A 171 12.03 3.96 -6.35
C ILE A 171 11.91 5.38 -5.77
N ILE A 172 12.94 5.84 -5.07
CA ILE A 172 13.05 7.20 -4.52
C ILE A 172 13.05 8.20 -5.67
N GLY A 173 13.83 7.93 -6.72
CA GLY A 173 14.00 8.84 -7.84
C GLY A 173 14.81 10.09 -7.46
N PRO A 174 14.82 11.12 -8.31
CA PRO A 174 15.51 12.37 -8.01
C PRO A 174 14.75 13.15 -6.92
N THR A 175 15.22 13.07 -5.68
CA THR A 175 14.70 13.83 -4.53
C THR A 175 15.70 14.89 -4.08
N SER A 176 15.20 15.98 -3.50
CA SER A 176 16.04 17.07 -3.00
C SER A 176 16.15 17.08 -1.47
N THR A 177 15.37 16.27 -0.76
CA THR A 177 15.26 16.29 0.69
C THR A 177 15.05 14.90 1.29
N ILE A 178 15.55 14.69 2.50
CA ILE A 178 15.38 13.40 3.21
C ILE A 178 13.91 13.12 3.51
N ALA A 179 13.08 14.15 3.74
CA ALA A 179 11.65 13.94 3.91
C ALA A 179 11.01 13.29 2.67
N GLN A 180 11.34 13.74 1.47
CA GLN A 180 10.81 13.13 0.23
C GLN A 180 11.27 11.68 0.05
N GLU A 181 12.54 11.40 0.35
CA GLU A 181 13.07 10.03 0.30
C GLU A 181 12.33 9.12 1.28
N LEU A 182 12.13 9.57 2.52
CA LEU A 182 11.35 8.84 3.52
C LEU A 182 9.89 8.70 3.10
N GLU A 183 9.29 9.70 2.48
CA GLU A 183 7.92 9.62 1.94
C GLU A 183 7.77 8.59 0.81
N ALA A 184 8.82 8.33 0.03
CA ALA A 184 8.82 7.29 -1.00
C ALA A 184 8.97 5.88 -0.40
N VAL A 185 9.76 5.76 0.67
CA VAL A 185 10.15 4.47 1.25
C VAL A 185 9.19 3.96 2.32
N LEU A 186 8.68 4.84 3.19
CA LEU A 186 7.83 4.42 4.32
C LEU A 186 6.59 3.59 3.92
N PRO A 187 5.87 3.88 2.82
CA PRO A 187 4.74 3.06 2.39
C PRO A 187 5.11 1.59 2.11
N LEU A 188 6.38 1.30 1.81
CA LEU A 188 6.83 -0.08 1.58
C LEU A 188 6.78 -0.92 2.86
N LEU A 189 6.83 -0.29 4.05
CA LEU A 189 6.73 -1.00 5.33
C LEU A 189 5.30 -1.46 5.64
N ASP A 190 4.29 -0.84 5.02
CA ASP A 190 2.89 -1.22 5.17
C ASP A 190 2.52 -2.38 4.21
N GLU A 191 3.43 -2.73 3.29
CA GLU A 191 3.24 -3.81 2.33
C GLU A 191 3.82 -5.14 2.84
N PRO A 192 3.25 -6.30 2.43
CA PRO A 192 3.75 -7.61 2.82
C PRO A 192 5.01 -7.95 2.00
N ILE A 193 6.14 -7.32 2.35
CA ILE A 193 7.44 -7.47 1.67
C ILE A 193 8.36 -8.54 2.30
N GLY A 194 7.96 -9.13 3.42
CA GLY A 194 8.76 -10.09 4.18
C GLY A 194 9.74 -9.45 5.16
N GLU A 195 10.16 -10.21 6.18
CA GLU A 195 10.91 -9.67 7.33
C GLU A 195 12.28 -9.13 6.95
N ARG A 196 13.04 -9.86 6.13
CA ARG A 196 14.37 -9.43 5.67
C ARG A 196 14.33 -8.10 4.93
N SER A 197 13.35 -7.93 4.05
CA SER A 197 13.13 -6.69 3.30
C SER A 197 12.69 -5.56 4.24
N ARG A 198 11.79 -5.85 5.20
CA ARG A 198 11.39 -4.90 6.24
C ARG A 198 12.60 -4.40 7.03
N GLU A 199 13.45 -5.29 7.55
CA GLU A 199 14.66 -4.93 8.27
C GLU A 199 15.63 -4.07 7.43
N PHE A 200 15.77 -4.38 6.14
CA PHE A 200 16.58 -3.58 5.23
C PHE A 200 16.05 -2.16 5.10
N ILE A 201 14.75 -2.00 4.85
CA ILE A 201 14.10 -0.67 4.76
C ILE A 201 14.22 0.09 6.08
N VAL A 202 14.00 -0.59 7.20
CA VAL A 202 14.10 0.01 8.54
C VAL A 202 15.52 0.51 8.83
N ARG A 203 16.57 -0.26 8.49
CA ARG A 203 17.97 0.17 8.63
C ARG A 203 18.29 1.38 7.77
N MET A 204 17.81 1.39 6.54
CA MET A 204 18.03 2.50 5.62
C MET A 204 17.34 3.78 6.11
N VAL A 205 16.06 3.69 6.51
CA VAL A 205 15.32 4.80 7.13
C VAL A 205 16.09 5.35 8.34
N ASP A 206 16.65 4.47 9.16
CA ASP A 206 17.44 4.88 10.31
C ASP A 206 18.72 5.65 9.91
N GLN A 207 19.47 5.16 8.92
CA GLN A 207 20.66 5.83 8.41
C GLN A 207 20.33 7.22 7.85
N MET A 208 19.24 7.35 7.10
CA MET A 208 18.77 8.64 6.57
C MET A 208 18.46 9.63 7.69
N VAL A 209 17.81 9.16 8.76
CA VAL A 209 17.46 10.00 9.90
C VAL A 209 18.69 10.38 10.73
N GLN A 210 19.67 9.50 10.86
CA GLN A 210 20.94 9.82 11.51
C GLN A 210 21.75 10.84 10.70
N ALA A 211 21.64 10.82 9.37
CA ALA A 211 22.25 11.81 8.49
C ALA A 211 21.53 13.19 8.55
N CYS A 212 20.31 13.26 9.09
CA CYS A 212 19.62 14.53 9.33
C CYS A 212 20.27 15.29 10.49
N GLN A 213 21.19 16.20 10.18
CA GLN A 213 21.82 17.08 11.17
C GLN A 213 21.06 18.41 11.35
N SER A 214 20.17 18.76 10.43
CA SER A 214 19.46 20.04 10.44
C SER A 214 18.05 19.95 9.84
N PRO A 215 17.13 20.86 10.21
CA PRO A 215 15.81 20.93 9.58
C PRO A 215 15.90 21.23 8.08
N GLN A 216 16.93 21.98 7.64
CA GLN A 216 17.16 22.31 6.23
C GLN A 216 17.46 21.07 5.40
N ARG A 217 18.24 20.13 5.94
CA ARG A 217 18.50 18.87 5.23
C ARG A 217 17.24 17.99 5.15
N LEU A 218 16.39 18.04 6.17
CA LEU A 218 15.16 17.27 6.23
C LEU A 218 14.08 17.79 5.27
N VAL A 219 13.82 19.11 5.24
CA VAL A 219 12.69 19.70 4.48
C VAL A 219 13.08 20.71 3.39
N GLY A 220 14.38 20.92 3.16
CA GLY A 220 14.92 21.85 2.17
C GLY A 220 15.49 23.14 2.76
N GLU A 221 16.58 23.63 2.15
CA GLU A 221 17.32 24.82 2.60
C GLU A 221 16.50 26.11 2.46
N ASN A 222 15.83 26.29 1.31
CA ASN A 222 15.12 27.52 0.95
C ASN A 222 13.67 27.58 1.46
N THR A 223 13.28 26.68 2.37
CA THR A 223 11.90 26.59 2.86
C THR A 223 11.62 27.67 3.92
N PRO A 224 10.65 28.60 3.71
CA PRO A 224 10.31 29.61 4.70
C PRO A 224 9.83 29.01 6.03
N PRO A 225 10.05 29.67 7.18
CA PRO A 225 9.77 29.06 8.48
C PRO A 225 8.33 28.57 8.70
N PRO A 226 7.26 29.30 8.29
CA PRO A 226 5.89 28.79 8.43
C PRO A 226 5.64 27.52 7.59
N GLN A 227 6.22 27.46 6.39
CA GLN A 227 6.12 26.28 5.52
C GLN A 227 6.91 25.11 6.11
N ARG A 228 8.10 25.37 6.66
CA ARG A 228 8.92 24.38 7.37
C ARG A 228 8.16 23.76 8.55
N LEU A 229 7.47 24.55 9.37
CA LEU A 229 6.65 24.05 10.47
C LEU A 229 5.54 23.11 9.96
N LYS A 230 4.82 23.48 8.89
CA LYS A 230 3.80 22.61 8.28
C LYS A 230 4.39 21.29 7.75
N MET A 231 5.55 21.35 7.09
CA MET A 231 6.20 20.17 6.56
C MET A 231 6.65 19.23 7.69
N LEU A 232 7.27 19.76 8.74
CA LEU A 232 7.67 18.99 9.92
C LEU A 232 6.45 18.38 10.63
N ALA A 233 5.36 19.12 10.80
CA ALA A 233 4.15 18.60 11.43
C ALA A 233 3.46 17.52 10.60
N ARG A 234 3.40 17.68 9.27
CA ARG A 234 2.91 16.64 8.35
C ARG A 234 3.77 15.39 8.44
N PHE A 235 5.09 15.57 8.46
CA PHE A 235 6.04 14.47 8.54
C PHE A 235 5.93 13.73 9.88
N HIS A 236 5.83 14.44 11.00
CA HIS A 236 5.56 13.87 12.33
C HIS A 236 4.29 13.01 12.33
N LYS A 237 3.18 13.54 11.81
CA LYS A 237 1.90 12.81 11.70
C LYS A 237 2.05 11.54 10.86
N ARG A 238 2.84 11.57 9.79
CA ARG A 238 3.08 10.42 8.91
C ARG A 238 3.91 9.34 9.61
N ILE A 239 5.01 9.71 10.26
CA ILE A 239 5.84 8.77 11.04
C ILE A 239 5.04 8.14 12.18
N ARG A 240 4.17 8.92 12.84
CA ARG A 240 3.30 8.38 13.90
C ARG A 240 2.36 7.30 13.39
N LYS A 241 1.89 7.40 12.14
CA LYS A 241 1.01 6.40 11.51
C LYS A 241 1.75 5.22 10.90
N ALA A 242 3.00 5.39 10.49
CA ALA A 242 3.78 4.32 9.87
C ALA A 242 3.99 3.13 10.83
N GLU A 243 4.02 1.92 10.27
CA GLU A 243 4.34 0.66 10.96
C GLU A 243 5.85 0.52 11.30
N LEU A 244 6.42 1.57 11.87
CA LEU A 244 7.73 1.53 12.49
C LEU A 244 7.57 1.13 13.97
N ILE A 245 8.42 0.23 14.46
CA ILE A 245 8.35 -0.28 15.84
C ILE A 245 9.62 0.09 16.61
N GLY A 246 9.47 0.30 17.92
CA GLY A 246 10.58 0.38 18.87
C GLY A 246 11.40 1.66 18.77
N ALA A 247 12.70 1.53 19.04
CA ALA A 247 13.62 2.65 19.20
C ALA A 247 13.73 3.56 17.97
N ILE A 248 13.56 3.02 16.77
CA ILE A 248 13.71 3.77 15.51
C ILE A 248 12.60 4.79 15.35
N LYS A 249 11.34 4.39 15.54
CA LYS A 249 10.19 5.32 15.48
C LYS A 249 10.35 6.44 16.50
N THR A 250 10.72 6.11 17.73
CA THR A 250 10.95 7.08 18.81
C THR A 250 12.07 8.07 18.44
N ARG A 251 13.18 7.59 17.89
CA ARG A 251 14.28 8.44 17.45
C ARG A 251 13.85 9.39 16.35
N ILE A 252 13.15 8.90 15.32
CA ILE A 252 12.67 9.73 14.20
C ILE A 252 11.73 10.83 14.72
N LEU A 253 10.73 10.46 15.54
CA LEU A 253 9.80 11.41 16.12
C LEU A 253 10.54 12.48 16.93
N ARG A 254 11.49 12.07 17.78
CA ARG A 254 12.28 13.00 18.60
C ARG A 254 13.13 13.96 17.76
N THR A 255 13.74 13.49 16.67
CA THR A 255 14.48 14.36 15.75
C THR A 255 13.56 15.41 15.13
N VAL A 256 12.38 15.00 14.65
CA VAL A 256 11.39 15.91 14.04
C VAL A 256 10.86 16.91 15.08
N GLU A 257 10.58 16.45 16.30
CA GLU A 257 10.13 17.28 17.42
C GLU A 257 11.19 18.33 17.82
N THR A 258 12.47 17.94 17.83
CA THR A 258 13.58 18.86 18.14
C THR A 258 13.68 19.95 17.08
N PHE A 259 13.69 19.58 15.80
CA PHE A 259 13.72 20.53 14.68
C PHE A 259 12.49 21.44 14.64
N HIS A 260 11.33 20.90 15.00
CA HIS A 260 10.09 21.66 15.11
C HIS A 260 10.15 22.68 16.23
N ALA A 261 10.60 22.28 17.42
CA ALA A 261 10.77 23.15 18.58
C ALA A 261 11.77 24.29 18.30
N ASP A 262 12.89 23.99 17.64
CA ASP A 262 13.88 25.03 17.30
C ASP A 262 13.36 26.00 16.22
N THR A 263 12.56 25.50 15.27
CA THR A 263 11.87 26.37 14.30
C THR A 263 10.81 27.23 15.00
N LEU A 264 10.10 26.73 16.01
CA LEU A 264 9.15 27.52 16.79
C LEU A 264 9.83 28.60 17.62
N LYS A 265 10.96 28.29 18.28
CA LYS A 265 11.72 29.29 19.05
C LYS A 265 12.20 30.46 18.19
N THR A 266 12.62 30.18 16.95
CA THR A 266 13.12 31.22 16.03
C THR A 266 11.99 32.04 15.38
N THR A 267 10.80 31.46 15.22
CA THR A 267 9.66 32.13 14.58
C THR A 267 8.73 32.83 15.55
N ASP A 268 8.65 32.33 16.78
CA ASP A 268 7.75 32.75 17.86
C ASP A 268 6.35 33.19 17.38
N PRO A 269 5.58 32.31 16.71
CA PRO A 269 4.28 32.67 16.17
C PRO A 269 3.31 33.12 17.27
N LEU A 270 3.40 32.52 18.47
CA LEU A 270 2.59 32.91 19.61
C LEU A 270 2.93 34.34 20.09
N GLY A 271 4.21 34.65 20.32
CA GLY A 271 4.62 35.99 20.73
C GLY A 271 4.32 37.05 19.67
N ARG A 272 4.42 36.72 18.38
CA ARG A 272 4.01 37.62 17.29
C ARG A 272 2.53 37.97 17.32
N ILE A 273 1.64 37.00 17.60
CA ILE A 273 0.21 37.27 17.74
C ILE A 273 -0.06 38.18 18.96
N GLU A 274 0.66 37.97 20.05
CA GLU A 274 0.53 38.81 21.25
C GLU A 274 1.01 40.25 21.01
N GLN A 275 2.09 40.42 20.25
CA GLN A 275 2.65 41.73 19.89
C GLN A 275 1.90 42.41 18.74
N GLN A 276 1.16 41.65 17.93
CA GLN A 276 0.36 42.19 16.84
C GLN A 276 -0.69 43.15 17.42
N GLY A 277 -0.80 44.33 16.80
CA GLY A 277 -1.89 45.26 17.10
C GLY A 277 -3.25 44.60 16.81
N GLY A 278 -4.29 45.04 17.51
CA GLY A 278 -5.62 44.50 17.33
C GLY A 278 -6.36 44.23 18.63
N GLY A 279 -7.68 44.05 18.51
CA GLY A 279 -8.56 43.75 19.63
C GLY A 279 -8.44 42.31 20.14
N ASN A 280 -9.01 42.02 21.31
CA ASN A 280 -8.97 40.67 21.89
C ASN A 280 -9.60 39.61 20.96
N THR A 281 -10.64 39.97 20.22
CA THR A 281 -11.30 39.10 19.22
C THR A 281 -10.38 38.73 18.07
N GLU A 282 -9.62 39.69 17.53
CA GLU A 282 -8.68 39.43 16.43
C GLU A 282 -7.55 38.51 16.88
N LYS A 283 -7.02 38.73 18.09
CA LYS A 283 -6.01 37.84 18.70
C LYS A 283 -6.56 36.44 18.95
N ALA A 284 -7.79 36.33 19.45
CA ALA A 284 -8.45 35.02 19.65
C ALA A 284 -8.57 34.25 18.33
N LEU A 285 -9.03 34.92 17.26
CA LEU A 285 -9.14 34.31 15.93
C LEU A 285 -7.77 33.90 15.37
N ALA A 286 -6.74 34.74 15.52
CA ALA A 286 -5.38 34.40 15.09
C ALA A 286 -4.80 33.18 15.83
N LEU A 287 -5.10 33.02 17.12
CA LEU A 287 -4.69 31.83 17.89
C LEU A 287 -5.43 30.56 17.42
N ILE A 288 -6.73 30.66 17.14
CA ILE A 288 -7.52 29.55 16.58
C ILE A 288 -6.97 29.17 15.20
N ASP A 289 -6.66 30.15 14.35
CA ASP A 289 -6.04 29.96 13.05
C ASP A 289 -4.67 29.27 13.17
N LEU A 290 -3.85 29.67 14.14
CA LEU A 290 -2.57 29.01 14.41
C LEU A 290 -2.76 27.55 14.81
N CYS A 291 -3.73 27.23 15.68
CA CYS A 291 -4.05 25.86 16.08
C CYS A 291 -4.47 24.98 14.89
N ARG A 292 -5.29 25.50 13.96
CA ARG A 292 -5.78 24.73 12.80
C ARG A 292 -4.86 24.79 11.58
N SER A 293 -3.84 25.65 11.58
CA SER A 293 -2.92 25.88 10.45
C SER A 293 -2.14 24.64 9.98
N GLY A 294 -2.11 23.59 10.80
CA GLY A 294 -1.27 22.41 10.60
C GLY A 294 0.21 22.67 10.88
N MET A 295 0.58 23.82 11.45
CA MET A 295 1.97 24.14 11.82
C MET A 295 2.39 23.49 13.14
N LEU A 296 1.45 23.17 14.03
CA LEU A 296 1.77 22.71 15.38
C LEU A 296 1.61 21.18 15.47
N ILE A 297 2.59 20.53 16.10
CA ILE A 297 2.51 19.11 16.49
C ILE A 297 1.85 18.97 17.87
N PRO A 298 1.23 17.82 18.19
CA PRO A 298 0.74 17.55 19.54
C PRO A 298 1.85 17.70 20.58
N GLY A 299 1.59 18.45 21.65
CA GLY A 299 2.55 18.71 22.71
C GLY A 299 2.35 20.08 23.35
N GLU A 300 3.31 20.46 24.20
CA GLU A 300 3.22 21.63 25.09
C GLU A 300 2.90 22.93 24.35
N TYR A 301 3.50 23.17 23.17
CA TYR A 301 3.28 24.41 22.43
C TYR A 301 1.85 24.52 21.88
N LEU A 302 1.29 23.42 21.36
CA LEU A 302 -0.11 23.39 20.91
C LEU A 302 -1.07 23.60 22.08
N ASP A 303 -0.79 22.98 23.23
CA ASP A 303 -1.62 23.12 24.43
C ASP A 303 -1.55 24.55 25.00
N LYS A 304 -0.39 25.19 24.96
CA LYS A 304 -0.24 26.61 25.32
C LYS A 304 -1.05 27.51 24.39
N THR A 305 -0.96 27.31 23.08
CA THR A 305 -1.74 28.09 22.10
C THR A 305 -3.24 27.91 22.30
N ARG A 306 -3.69 26.67 22.57
CA ARG A 306 -5.11 26.39 22.88
C ARG A 306 -5.58 27.09 24.15
N LYS A 307 -4.82 26.99 25.24
CA LYS A 307 -5.14 27.70 26.50
C LYS A 307 -5.21 29.21 26.32
N ALA A 308 -4.31 29.78 25.53
CA ALA A 308 -4.34 31.20 25.20
C ALA A 308 -5.61 31.57 24.41
N ALA A 309 -5.98 30.77 23.40
CA ALA A 309 -7.21 30.96 22.64
C ALA A 309 -8.45 30.86 23.53
N GLU A 310 -8.55 29.83 24.37
CA GLU A 310 -9.67 29.61 25.30
C GLU A 310 -9.86 30.76 26.28
N SER A 311 -8.76 31.27 26.85
CA SER A 311 -8.81 32.42 27.77
C SER A 311 -9.44 33.65 27.10
N ARG A 312 -9.13 33.88 25.83
CA ARG A 312 -9.67 35.02 25.06
C ARG A 312 -11.12 34.82 24.65
N LEU A 313 -11.47 33.59 24.25
CA LEU A 313 -12.85 33.21 23.91
C LEU A 313 -13.81 33.37 25.10
N LYS A 314 -13.32 33.18 26.33
CA LYS A 314 -14.10 33.35 27.57
C LYS A 314 -14.29 34.82 27.99
N SER A 315 -13.65 35.77 27.31
CA SER A 315 -13.86 37.19 27.62
C SER A 315 -15.29 37.63 27.29
N PRO A 316 -15.92 38.46 28.14
CA PRO A 316 -17.30 38.91 27.93
C PRO A 316 -17.49 39.69 26.62
N ASP A 317 -16.42 40.33 26.14
CA ASP A 317 -16.46 41.19 24.95
C ASP A 317 -16.25 40.43 23.64
N PHE A 318 -15.83 39.15 23.68
CA PHE A 318 -15.50 38.39 22.47
C PHE A 318 -16.72 38.23 21.54
N MET A 319 -17.82 37.67 22.06
CA MET A 319 -19.02 37.39 21.25
C MET A 319 -19.66 38.66 20.70
N PRO A 320 -19.85 39.75 21.49
CA PRO A 320 -20.33 41.03 20.97
C PRO A 320 -19.44 41.57 19.84
N ALA A 321 -18.12 41.58 20.02
CA ALA A 321 -17.19 42.10 19.02
C ALA A 321 -17.11 41.21 17.77
N TYR A 322 -17.17 39.88 17.91
CA TYR A 322 -17.15 38.94 16.78
C TYR A 322 -18.39 39.06 15.90
N LEU A 323 -19.55 39.34 16.51
CA LEU A 323 -20.84 39.48 15.84
C LEU A 323 -21.16 40.92 15.41
N ALA A 324 -20.35 41.91 15.78
CA ALA A 324 -20.59 43.33 15.48
C ALA A 324 -20.71 43.61 13.97
N ALA A 325 -20.05 42.82 13.14
CA ALA A 325 -20.09 42.95 11.68
C ALA A 325 -21.30 42.25 11.00
N ALA A 326 -22.15 41.53 11.76
CA ALA A 326 -23.33 40.87 11.20
C ALA A 326 -24.55 41.80 11.24
N GLN A 327 -25.11 42.09 10.07
CA GLN A 327 -26.20 43.06 9.91
C GLN A 327 -27.59 42.46 10.22
N ASP A 328 -27.75 41.14 10.06
CA ASP A 328 -29.03 40.46 10.22
C ASP A 328 -28.90 39.13 11.04
N PRO A 329 -30.02 38.55 11.50
CA PRO A 329 -30.01 37.29 12.27
C PRO A 329 -29.45 36.08 11.50
N SER A 330 -29.54 36.06 10.17
CA SER A 330 -29.03 34.95 9.34
C SER A 330 -27.50 34.97 9.30
N GLN A 331 -26.89 36.13 9.05
CA GLN A 331 -25.45 36.35 9.08
C GLN A 331 -24.86 36.04 10.47
N ARG A 332 -25.60 36.34 11.54
CA ARG A 332 -25.20 35.95 12.91
C ARG A 332 -25.15 34.44 13.07
N ALA A 333 -26.18 33.72 12.61
CA ALA A 333 -26.21 32.27 12.68
C ALA A 333 -25.06 31.63 11.86
N GLU A 334 -24.80 32.13 10.65
CA GLU A 334 -23.69 31.68 9.81
C GLU A 334 -22.32 31.89 10.48
N ARG A 335 -22.07 33.07 11.06
CA ARG A 335 -20.82 33.35 11.77
C ARG A 335 -20.64 32.46 13.00
N ILE A 336 -21.71 32.21 13.76
CA ILE A 336 -21.67 31.28 14.89
C ILE A 336 -21.32 29.87 14.41
N GLN A 337 -21.90 29.42 13.31
CA GLN A 337 -21.60 28.11 12.74
C GLN A 337 -20.16 28.02 12.23
N ALA A 338 -19.66 29.07 11.57
CA ALA A 338 -18.26 29.15 11.14
C ALA A 338 -17.30 29.08 12.34
N LEU A 339 -17.59 29.83 13.41
CA LEU A 339 -16.81 29.78 14.65
C LEU A 339 -16.82 28.39 15.27
N LYS A 340 -17.97 27.71 15.35
CA LYS A 340 -18.05 26.32 15.84
C LYS A 340 -17.15 25.38 15.05
N THR A 341 -17.18 25.45 13.71
CA THR A 341 -16.30 24.66 12.85
C THR A 341 -14.82 24.95 13.14
N MET A 342 -14.45 26.22 13.25
CA MET A 342 -13.07 26.61 13.57
C MET A 342 -12.60 26.07 14.93
N LEU A 343 -13.47 26.09 15.95
CA LEU A 343 -13.16 25.55 17.27
C LEU A 343 -12.96 24.03 17.22
N ILE A 344 -13.81 23.29 16.51
CA ILE A 344 -13.65 21.84 16.34
C ILE A 344 -12.31 21.53 15.65
N GLU A 345 -12.00 22.21 14.55
CA GLU A 345 -10.73 22.04 13.81
C GLU A 345 -9.50 22.36 14.67
N ALA A 346 -9.58 23.37 15.53
CA ALA A 346 -8.52 23.74 16.47
C ALA A 346 -8.38 22.75 17.64
N GLY A 347 -9.33 21.83 17.83
CA GLY A 347 -9.40 20.95 18.99
C GLY A 347 -9.86 21.66 20.27
N LEU A 348 -10.65 22.73 20.12
CA LEU A 348 -11.28 23.53 21.17
C LEU A 348 -12.79 23.27 21.27
N GLY A 349 -13.39 22.69 20.22
CA GLY A 349 -14.80 22.28 20.20
C GLY A 349 -14.94 20.85 20.70
N GLY A 350 -15.17 20.69 22.01
CA GLY A 350 -15.28 19.40 22.67
C GLY A 350 -15.91 19.53 24.06
N GLY A 351 -17.21 19.77 24.06
CA GLY A 351 -18.18 19.69 25.16
C GLY A 351 -19.55 19.49 24.55
#